data_AF-A0A512L3M3-F1
#
_entry.id   AF-A0A512L3M3-F1
#
_cell.length_a   1.000
_cell.length_b   1.000
_cell.length_c   1.000
_cell.angle_alpha   90.00
_cell.angle_beta   90.00
_cell.angle_gamma   90.00
#
_symmetry.space_group_name_H-M   'P 1'
#
loop_
_entity.id
_entity.type
_entity.pdbx_description
1 polymer ?
#
loop_
_entity_poly.entity_id
_entity_poly.type
_entity_poly.pdbx_seq_one_letter_code
_entity_poly.pdbx_strand_id
1 'polypeptide(L)'
;MFDDLTGNIDAMFGQLSDGYEGKHQQVLDLIQAARAALTQENGELGPWEAHQLDYAESALKSNYLRLALGSTEKALVVSQLPRDEYDYGFNRPE
;
A
#
# COMPACT_ATOMS: atom_id res chain seq x y z
N MET A 1 -4.52 5.82 12.45
CA MET A 1 -5.62 4.82 12.30
C MET A 1 -5.11 3.51 11.72
N PHE A 2 -4.05 3.53 10.91
CA PHE A 2 -3.39 2.34 10.39
C PHE A 2 -2.06 2.03 11.08
N ASP A 3 -1.86 2.52 12.31
CA ASP A 3 -0.56 2.59 12.97
C ASP A 3 0.12 1.20 13.07
N ASP A 4 -0.66 0.14 13.32
CA ASP A 4 -0.16 -1.24 13.32
C ASP A 4 0.24 -1.72 11.91
N LEU A 5 -0.52 -1.38 10.88
CA LEU A 5 -0.22 -1.74 9.49
C LEU A 5 1.00 -0.99 8.96
N THR A 6 1.08 0.31 9.22
CA THR A 6 2.23 1.14 8.87
C THR A 6 3.49 0.63 9.57
N GLY A 7 3.41 0.31 10.86
CA GLY A 7 4.54 -0.29 11.60
C GLY A 7 4.99 -1.64 11.03
N ASN A 8 4.05 -2.49 10.59
CA ASN A 8 4.38 -3.76 9.94
C ASN A 8 5.02 -3.56 8.55
N ILE A 9 4.57 -2.56 7.78
CA ILE A 9 5.16 -2.20 6.49
C ILE A 9 6.59 -1.68 6.69
N ASP A 10 6.82 -0.79 7.66
CA ASP A 10 8.15 -0.26 8.00
C ASP A 10 9.12 -1.37 8.41
N ALA A 11 8.65 -2.29 9.27
CA ALA A 11 9.43 -3.46 9.65
C ALA A 11 9.78 -4.33 8.43
N MET A 12 8.85 -4.47 7.47
CA MET A 12 9.09 -5.23 6.25
C MET A 12 10.08 -4.54 5.31
N PHE A 13 10.06 -3.21 5.20
CA PHE A 13 11.12 -2.47 4.51
C PHE A 13 12.50 -2.70 5.11
N GLY A 14 12.59 -2.77 6.45
CA GLY A 14 13.80 -3.18 7.15
C GLY A 14 14.28 -4.56 6.69
N GLN A 15 13.40 -5.56 6.75
CA GLN A 15 13.73 -6.94 6.35
C GLN A 15 14.13 -7.07 4.88
N LEU A 16 13.47 -6.34 3.98
CA LEU A 16 13.83 -6.32 2.55
C LEU A 16 15.17 -5.64 2.26
N SER A 17 15.74 -4.92 3.24
CA SER A 17 17.10 -4.38 3.13
C SER A 17 18.16 -5.46 3.38
N ASP A 18 17.82 -6.50 4.14
CA ASP A 18 18.69 -7.64 4.41
C ASP A 18 18.60 -8.72 3.30
N GLY A 19 17.47 -8.78 2.59
CA GLY A 19 17.28 -9.67 1.44
C GLY A 19 15.81 -9.91 1.08
N TYR A 20 15.58 -10.46 -0.12
CA TYR A 20 14.23 -10.67 -0.68
C TYR A 20 13.71 -12.10 -0.52
N GLU A 21 14.55 -13.04 -0.11
CA GLU A 21 14.24 -14.47 -0.13
C GLU A 21 13.14 -14.85 0.86
N GLY A 22 12.12 -15.57 0.39
CA GLY A 22 11.00 -16.02 1.20
C GLY A 22 10.03 -14.92 1.67
N LYS A 23 10.23 -13.66 1.25
CA LYS A 23 9.41 -12.51 1.71
C LYS A 23 8.14 -12.27 0.90
N HIS A 24 7.97 -13.00 -0.19
CA HIS A 24 6.87 -12.79 -1.14
C HIS A 24 5.48 -12.93 -0.50
N GLN A 25 5.27 -13.97 0.31
CA GLN A 25 3.99 -14.18 0.99
C GLN A 25 3.72 -13.10 2.05
N GLN A 26 4.75 -12.68 2.80
CA GLN A 26 4.61 -11.63 3.82
C GLN A 26 4.20 -10.29 3.21
N VAL A 27 4.77 -9.95 2.03
CA VAL A 27 4.36 -8.75 1.29
C VAL A 27 2.94 -8.88 0.75
N LEU A 28 2.55 -10.05 0.25
CA LEU A 28 1.16 -10.31 -0.17
C LEU A 28 0.17 -10.11 0.98
N ASP A 29 0.48 -10.67 2.15
CA ASP A 29 -0.38 -10.58 3.33
C ASP A 29 -0.58 -9.12 3.76
N LEU A 30 0.47 -8.28 3.67
CA LEU A 30 0.38 -6.85 3.95
C LEU A 30 -0.48 -6.09 2.95
N ILE A 31 -0.38 -6.40 1.65
CA ILE A 31 -1.24 -5.81 0.61
C ILE A 31 -2.71 -6.14 0.90
N GLN A 32 -3.01 -7.41 1.20
CA GLN A 32 -4.38 -7.84 1.46
C GLN A 32 -4.93 -7.24 2.77
N ALA A 33 -4.09 -7.12 3.80
CA ALA A 33 -4.48 -6.49 5.05
C ALA A 33 -4.78 -4.99 4.87
N ALA A 34 -3.95 -4.27 4.08
CA ALA A 34 -4.22 -2.87 3.74
C ALA A 34 -5.52 -2.72 2.94
N ARG A 35 -5.76 -3.59 1.95
CA ARG A 35 -7.01 -3.60 1.16
C ARG A 35 -8.23 -3.78 2.06
N ALA A 36 -8.17 -4.74 2.98
CA ALA A 36 -9.26 -5.01 3.92
C ALA A 36 -9.52 -3.82 4.86
N ALA A 37 -8.45 -3.25 5.43
CA ALA A 37 -8.56 -2.13 6.36
C ALA A 37 -9.15 -0.87 5.70
N LEU A 38 -8.69 -0.53 4.49
CA LEU A 38 -9.20 0.61 3.72
C LEU A 38 -10.67 0.44 3.30
N THR A 39 -11.05 -0.77 2.92
CA THR A 39 -12.46 -1.07 2.56
C THR A 39 -13.36 -0.97 3.79
N GLN A 40 -12.91 -1.46 4.95
CA GLN A 40 -13.69 -1.43 6.18
C GLN A 40 -13.90 0.00 6.71
N GLU A 41 -12.91 0.88 6.57
CA GLU A 41 -13.03 2.28 6.99
C GLU A 41 -14.02 3.05 6.13
N ASN A 42 -13.89 2.95 4.80
CA ASN A 42 -14.56 3.86 3.87
C ASN A 42 -15.83 3.26 3.24
N GLY A 43 -16.15 1.99 3.55
CA GLY A 43 -17.22 1.22 2.93
C GLY A 43 -16.84 0.71 1.53
N GLU A 44 -16.20 1.56 0.73
CA GLU A 44 -15.60 1.22 -0.56
C GLU A 44 -14.19 1.81 -0.67
N LEU A 45 -13.33 1.15 -1.46
CA LEU A 45 -12.01 1.66 -1.78
C LEU A 45 -12.12 2.88 -2.72
N GLY A 46 -11.47 3.98 -2.33
CA GLY A 46 -11.27 5.12 -3.21
C GLY A 46 -10.44 4.76 -4.45
N PRO A 47 -10.59 5.51 -5.55
CA PRO A 47 -9.94 5.19 -6.82
C PRO A 47 -8.41 5.26 -6.73
N TRP A 48 -7.86 6.16 -5.91
CA TRP A 48 -6.41 6.27 -5.75
C TRP A 48 -5.85 5.07 -4.98
N GLU A 49 -6.49 4.69 -3.87
CA GLU A 49 -6.14 3.54 -3.06
C GLU A 49 -6.23 2.25 -3.88
N ALA A 50 -7.32 2.08 -4.63
CA ALA A 50 -7.50 0.93 -5.52
C ALA A 50 -6.36 0.84 -6.53
N HIS A 51 -6.03 1.94 -7.21
CA HIS A 51 -4.92 1.99 -8.16
C HIS A 51 -3.57 1.63 -7.51
N GLN A 52 -3.29 2.15 -6.31
CA GLN A 52 -2.05 1.83 -5.60
C GLN A 52 -1.97 0.35 -5.20
N LEU A 53 -3.05 -0.24 -4.72
CA LEU A 53 -3.09 -1.65 -4.33
C LEU A 53 -3.00 -2.59 -5.54
N ASP A 54 -3.65 -2.25 -6.65
CA ASP A 54 -3.54 -3.03 -7.89
C ASP A 54 -2.13 -2.98 -8.48
N TYR A 55 -1.48 -1.81 -8.38
CA TYR A 55 -0.08 -1.66 -8.75
C TYR A 55 0.84 -2.44 -7.80
N ALA A 56 0.55 -2.44 -6.50
CA ALA A 56 1.31 -3.23 -5.51
C ALA A 56 1.24 -4.73 -5.83
N GLU A 57 0.06 -5.27 -6.13
CA GLU A 57 -0.11 -6.66 -6.54
C GLU A 57 0.63 -6.99 -7.84
N SER A 58 0.64 -6.06 -8.80
CA SER A 58 1.35 -6.23 -10.08
C SER A 58 2.88 -6.19 -9.91
N ALA A 59 3.38 -5.29 -9.05
CA ALA A 59 4.78 -5.21 -8.68
C ALA A 59 5.22 -6.49 -7.94
N LEU A 60 4.40 -6.99 -7.01
CA LEU A 60 4.63 -8.26 -6.31
C LEU A 60 4.75 -9.42 -7.30
N LYS A 61 3.79 -9.58 -8.23
CA LYS A 61 3.84 -10.62 -9.28
C LYS A 61 5.10 -10.54 -10.16
N SER A 62 5.64 -9.34 -10.31
CA SER A 62 6.89 -9.08 -11.04
C SER A 62 8.15 -9.15 -10.16
N ASN A 63 8.01 -9.61 -8.91
CA ASN A 63 9.04 -9.77 -7.90
C ASN A 63 9.72 -8.46 -7.43
N TYR A 64 9.06 -7.32 -7.62
CA TYR A 64 9.49 -6.01 -7.12
C TYR A 64 8.93 -5.75 -5.71
N LEU A 65 9.43 -6.47 -4.71
CA LEU A 65 8.87 -6.47 -3.35
C LEU A 65 8.87 -5.09 -2.66
N ARG A 66 9.95 -4.31 -2.78
CA ARG A 66 10.01 -2.96 -2.19
C ARG A 66 9.02 -2.00 -2.86
N LEU A 67 8.84 -2.13 -4.18
CA LEU A 67 7.86 -1.32 -4.91
C LEU A 67 6.44 -1.69 -4.47
N ALA A 68 6.16 -2.98 -4.34
CA ALA A 68 4.87 -3.46 -3.84
C ALA A 68 4.55 -2.90 -2.45
N LEU A 69 5.52 -2.89 -1.52
CA LEU A 69 5.33 -2.28 -0.21
C LEU A 69 5.15 -0.76 -0.29
N GLY A 70 5.96 -0.06 -1.09
CA GLY A 70 5.84 1.40 -1.22
C GLY A 70 4.49 1.85 -1.79
N SER A 71 3.95 1.09 -2.74
CA SER A 71 2.60 1.33 -3.24
C SER A 71 1.52 1.01 -2.20
N THR A 72 1.73 -0.04 -1.40
CA THR A 72 0.82 -0.37 -0.28
C THR A 72 0.81 0.74 0.78
N GLU A 73 1.99 1.22 1.18
CA GLU A 73 2.15 2.35 2.09
C GLU A 73 1.45 3.61 1.53
N LYS A 74 1.69 3.91 0.25
CA LYS A 74 1.08 5.06 -0.41
C LYS A 74 -0.45 4.99 -0.39
N ALA A 75 -1.05 3.80 -0.56
CA ALA A 75 -2.49 3.62 -0.43
C ALA A 75 -3.00 4.03 0.97
N LEU A 76 -2.28 3.68 2.04
CA LEU A 76 -2.63 4.07 3.41
C LEU A 76 -2.40 5.56 3.69
N VAL A 77 -1.40 6.16 3.05
CA VAL A 77 -1.10 7.60 3.22
C VAL A 77 -2.16 8.44 2.53
N VAL A 78 -2.52 8.12 1.28
CA VAL A 78 -3.46 8.93 0.50
C VAL A 78 -4.87 8.90 1.10
N SER A 79 -5.27 7.80 1.73
CA SER A 79 -6.58 7.72 2.40
C SER A 79 -6.71 8.64 3.61
N GLN A 80 -5.58 9.08 4.17
CA GLN A 80 -5.52 9.99 5.32
C GLN A 80 -5.40 11.47 4.90
N LEU A 81 -5.31 11.76 3.59
CA LEU A 81 -5.20 13.13 3.11
C LEU A 81 -6.51 13.91 3.31
N PRO A 82 -6.42 15.23 3.58
CA PRO A 82 -7.54 16.13 3.39
C PRO A 82 -8.14 15.99 1.98
N ARG A 83 -9.46 16.14 1.85
CA ARG A 83 -10.18 15.85 0.59
C ARG A 83 -9.68 16.68 -0.59
N ASP A 84 -9.35 17.94 -0.34
CA ASP A 84 -8.78 18.85 -1.34
C ASP A 84 -7.38 18.42 -1.80
N GLU A 85 -6.53 17.95 -0.90
CA GLU A 85 -5.22 17.37 -1.25
C GLU A 85 -5.36 16.04 -2.00
N TYR A 86 -6.31 15.20 -1.59
CA TYR A 86 -6.64 13.95 -2.27
C TYR A 86 -7.08 14.20 -3.71
N ASP A 87 -8.09 15.05 -3.90
CA ASP A 87 -8.65 15.35 -5.22
C ASP A 87 -7.62 16.08 -6.10
N TYR A 88 -6.80 16.96 -5.54
CA TYR A 88 -5.72 17.60 -6.28
C TYR A 88 -4.66 16.59 -6.73
N GLY A 89 -4.21 15.73 -5.82
CA GLY A 89 -3.18 14.73 -6.10
C GLY A 89 -3.61 13.69 -7.13
N PHE A 90 -4.85 13.22 -7.06
CA PHE A 90 -5.38 12.24 -8.00
C PHE A 90 -5.63 12.80 -9.40
N ASN A 91 -6.13 14.04 -9.50
CA ASN A 91 -6.52 14.63 -10.79
C ASN A 91 -5.38 15.32 -11.54
N ARG A 92 -4.18 15.42 -10.95
CA ARG A 92 -3.03 16.03 -11.62
C ARG A 92 -2.38 14.99 -12.55
N PRO A 93 -2.28 15.25 -13.86
CA PRO A 93 -1.50 14.38 -14.75
C PRO A 93 -0.02 14.45 -14.35
N GLU A 94 0.61 13.28 -14.19
CA GLU A 94 2.07 13.13 -14.01
C GLU A 94 2.85 13.58 -15.26
#